data_AF-A0A9E7FZ08-F1
#
_entry.id   AF-A0A9E7FZ08-F1
#
_cell.length_a   1.000
_cell.length_b   1.000
_cell.length_c   1.000
_cell.angle_alpha   90.00
_cell.angle_beta   90.00
_cell.angle_gamma   90.00
#
_symmetry.space_group_name_H-M   'P 1'
#
loop_
_entity.id
_entity.type
_entity.pdbx_description
1 polymer ?
#
loop_
_entity_poly.entity_id
_entity_poly.type
_entity_poly.pdbx_seq_one_letter_code
_entity_poly.pdbx_strand_id
1 'polypeptide(L)'
;MNLMLLLVALLLKSAMPASGGSFEEEELYHNERNDLIQLRDSLSSAMSLHSNWTGPPCHNHRSRWLGITCFNSNVVGLALYGIQLTGSLPSTALQNVLQLASLNFSDNALHGNLPSLQGLVHLRSVSFARNRFSGSIPAEFVALPNLSRLELQDNVLSGAVPPFDQRTMAVFNVSYNFLVGSIPNTSVVQGFPSTAFDHNTQLCGRPLAKPCPTAPPPPPTVSPVPPLGRAGGALSPPATSSSSKTLRPRILVLVAIVTATIAFMVMFCFLYYSKRYSKKAKQTAHVPEKEAKSSESVAEPKKIVDLTFLDKQKATFDLDDLLSSSAAVIGKGLLGSTYKATLGSGAVVTVKRLKTMHEMSKKEFAHQMQLLGKLRHENLVDIISFHYSKEEKLVIYEYVPGGSLFQLLHGNYSSPTSRLKSRR
;
A
#
# COMPACT_ATOMS: atom_id res chain seq x y z
N MET A 1 -12.93 5.35 -14.48
CA MET A 1 -13.20 6.50 -13.60
C MET A 1 -13.50 7.69 -14.49
N ASN A 2 -14.68 8.31 -14.38
CA ASN A 2 -15.12 9.38 -15.29
C ASN A 2 -14.26 10.63 -15.03
N LEU A 3 -13.66 11.22 -16.05
CA LEU A 3 -12.78 12.42 -15.94
C LEU A 3 -13.51 13.58 -15.24
N MET A 4 -14.83 13.67 -15.43
CA MET A 4 -15.70 14.63 -14.77
C MET A 4 -15.82 14.42 -13.25
N LEU A 5 -15.77 13.17 -12.76
CA LEU A 5 -15.73 12.86 -11.32
C LEU A 5 -14.40 13.24 -10.67
N LEU A 6 -13.30 13.23 -11.43
CA LEU A 6 -11.99 13.71 -10.97
C LEU A 6 -12.01 15.24 -10.83
N LEU A 7 -12.57 15.95 -11.82
CA LEU A 7 -12.76 17.40 -11.79
C LEU A 7 -13.69 17.86 -10.67
N VAL A 8 -14.81 17.17 -10.45
CA VAL A 8 -15.70 17.41 -9.31
C VAL A 8 -14.97 17.19 -7.99
N ALA A 9 -14.13 16.14 -7.88
CA ALA A 9 -13.35 15.89 -6.67
C ALA A 9 -12.24 16.93 -6.42
N LEU A 10 -11.65 17.48 -7.50
CA LEU A 10 -10.59 18.50 -7.44
C LEU A 10 -11.17 19.87 -7.09
N LEU A 11 -12.25 20.29 -7.74
CA LEU A 11 -12.90 21.59 -7.50
C LEU A 11 -13.62 21.65 -6.14
N LEU A 12 -14.14 20.52 -5.64
CA LEU A 12 -14.75 20.49 -4.30
C LEU A 12 -13.70 20.45 -3.17
N LYS A 13 -12.43 20.09 -3.46
CA LYS A 13 -11.33 20.16 -2.49
C LYS A 13 -10.82 21.59 -2.28
N SER A 14 -10.81 22.42 -3.33
CA SER A 14 -10.35 23.82 -3.26
C SER A 14 -11.32 24.78 -2.57
N ALA A 15 -12.53 24.31 -2.22
CA ALA A 15 -13.59 25.11 -1.59
C ALA A 15 -13.62 25.04 -0.04
N MET A 16 -12.72 24.28 0.59
CA MET A 16 -12.53 24.32 2.04
C MET A 16 -11.81 25.63 2.40
N PRO A 17 -12.25 26.38 3.43
CA PRO A 17 -11.57 27.62 3.79
C PRO A 17 -10.12 27.32 4.17
N ALA A 18 -9.21 27.90 3.39
CA ALA A 18 -7.80 27.96 3.69
C ALA A 18 -7.61 28.65 5.05
N SER A 19 -7.26 27.88 6.08
CA SER A 19 -6.35 28.41 7.08
C SER A 19 -5.04 28.67 6.34
N GLY A 20 -4.67 29.94 6.21
CA GLY A 20 -3.65 30.42 5.29
C GLY A 20 -2.39 29.55 5.20
N GLY A 21 -2.27 28.90 4.04
CA GLY A 21 -1.04 28.40 3.45
C GLY A 21 -1.18 28.70 1.95
N SER A 22 -0.19 29.36 1.36
CA SER A 22 -0.20 29.74 -0.05
C SER A 22 -0.36 28.50 -0.94
N PHE A 23 -0.90 28.69 -2.13
CA PHE A 23 -1.02 27.72 -3.23
C PHE A 23 0.29 26.98 -3.61
N GLU A 24 1.41 27.26 -2.93
CA GLU A 24 2.70 26.56 -3.04
C GLU A 24 2.79 25.31 -2.14
N GLU A 25 1.99 25.17 -1.08
CA GLU A 25 2.06 23.99 -0.19
C GLU A 25 1.42 22.72 -0.81
N GLU A 26 0.48 22.87 -1.73
CA GLU A 26 -0.23 21.72 -2.31
C GLU A 26 0.61 21.02 -3.41
N GLU A 27 1.54 21.72 -4.05
CA GLU A 27 2.41 21.17 -5.10
C GLU A 27 3.69 20.49 -4.53
N LEU A 28 4.12 20.85 -3.32
CA LEU A 28 5.42 20.47 -2.75
C LEU A 28 5.58 18.99 -2.39
N TYR A 29 4.49 18.25 -2.13
CA TYR A 29 4.55 16.88 -1.59
C TYR A 29 4.11 15.80 -2.59
N HIS A 30 3.91 16.14 -3.86
CA HIS A 30 3.38 15.20 -4.85
C HIS A 30 4.29 13.99 -5.08
N ASN A 31 5.60 14.20 -5.17
CA ASN A 31 6.54 13.12 -5.51
C ASN A 31 6.73 12.13 -4.36
N GLU A 32 6.99 12.63 -3.14
CA GLU A 32 7.06 11.80 -1.92
C GLU A 32 5.78 11.00 -1.72
N ARG A 33 4.62 11.65 -1.86
CA ARG A 33 3.32 10.99 -1.77
C ARG A 33 3.17 9.89 -2.83
N ASN A 34 3.51 10.16 -4.08
CA ASN A 34 3.31 9.21 -5.18
C ASN A 34 4.16 7.96 -5.00
N ASP A 35 5.42 8.11 -4.58
CA ASP A 35 6.33 7.00 -4.27
C ASP A 35 5.77 6.12 -3.14
N LEU A 36 5.28 6.75 -2.06
CA LEU A 36 4.69 6.02 -0.94
C LEU A 36 3.34 5.36 -1.31
N ILE A 37 2.57 5.94 -2.23
CA ILE A 37 1.36 5.31 -2.77
C ILE A 37 1.72 4.09 -3.64
N GLN A 38 2.77 4.18 -4.46
CA GLN A 38 3.30 3.05 -5.20
C GLN A 38 3.76 1.93 -4.25
N LEU A 39 4.45 2.30 -3.16
CA LEU A 39 4.84 1.36 -2.11
C LEU A 39 3.62 0.65 -1.53
N ARG A 40 2.60 1.41 -1.13
CA ARG A 40 1.35 0.85 -0.58
C ARG A 40 0.69 -0.14 -1.54
N ASP A 41 0.56 0.24 -2.81
CA ASP A 41 -0.15 -0.55 -3.82
C ASP A 41 0.61 -1.82 -4.23
N SER A 42 1.93 -1.84 -4.01
CA SER A 42 2.77 -3.04 -4.21
C SER A 42 2.68 -4.06 -3.08
N LEU A 43 2.10 -3.68 -1.93
CA LEU A 43 2.10 -4.49 -0.72
C LEU A 43 0.70 -4.97 -0.35
N SER A 44 0.60 -6.19 0.16
CA SER A 44 -0.62 -6.73 0.75
C SER A 44 -0.43 -6.92 2.24
N SER A 45 -1.42 -6.55 3.05
CA SER A 45 -1.34 -6.65 4.52
C SER A 45 -2.70 -7.03 5.11
N ALA A 46 -2.69 -7.68 6.27
CA ALA A 46 -3.92 -7.96 7.03
C ALA A 46 -4.61 -6.67 7.54
N MET A 47 -3.84 -5.57 7.64
CA MET A 47 -4.36 -4.24 7.90
C MET A 47 -4.67 -3.47 6.60
N SER A 48 -5.73 -2.68 6.59
CA SER A 48 -6.10 -1.89 5.41
C SER A 48 -5.23 -0.62 5.31
N LEU A 49 -3.99 -0.76 4.82
CA LEU A 49 -3.14 0.39 4.46
C LEU A 49 -3.81 1.24 3.37
N HIS A 50 -4.45 0.57 2.39
CA HIS A 50 -5.14 1.14 1.24
C HIS A 50 -6.23 2.16 1.59
N SER A 51 -6.94 1.97 2.70
CA SER A 51 -7.98 2.92 3.13
C SER A 51 -7.45 4.08 3.98
N ASN A 52 -6.30 3.93 4.63
CA ASN A 52 -5.78 4.92 5.58
C ASN A 52 -4.80 5.89 4.94
N TRP A 53 -4.03 5.43 3.96
CA TRP A 53 -3.07 6.23 3.22
C TRP A 53 -3.76 7.04 2.12
N THR A 54 -4.53 8.05 2.55
CA THR A 54 -5.32 8.97 1.71
C THR A 54 -4.96 10.41 2.05
N GLY A 55 -4.89 11.28 1.04
CA GLY A 55 -4.47 12.69 1.22
C GLY A 55 -2.95 12.86 1.20
N PRO A 56 -2.39 13.95 1.76
CA PRO A 56 -0.96 14.11 1.94
C PRO A 56 -0.42 13.19 3.04
N PRO A 57 0.84 12.71 2.95
CA PRO A 57 1.44 11.87 3.99
C PRO A 57 1.70 12.64 5.30
N CYS A 58 1.93 13.96 5.21
CA CYS A 58 2.17 14.83 6.35
C CYS A 58 1.26 16.05 6.33
N HIS A 59 0.79 16.47 7.51
CA HIS A 59 0.00 17.67 7.70
C HIS A 59 0.23 18.20 9.13
N ASN A 60 0.69 19.45 9.28
CA ASN A 60 1.00 20.08 10.58
C ASN A 60 1.86 19.18 11.49
N HIS A 61 3.00 18.70 10.97
CA HIS A 61 3.95 17.81 11.67
C HIS A 61 3.38 16.46 12.11
N ARG A 62 2.18 16.07 11.66
CA ARG A 62 1.54 14.79 11.99
C ARG A 62 1.18 14.02 10.73
N SER A 63 1.04 12.70 10.88
CA SER A 63 0.54 11.83 9.82
C SER A 63 -0.72 11.09 10.26
N ARG A 64 -1.64 10.91 9.31
CA ARG A 64 -2.76 9.96 9.41
C ARG A 64 -2.41 8.60 8.78
N TRP A 65 -1.29 8.51 8.08
CA TRP A 65 -0.84 7.30 7.40
C TRP A 65 -0.17 6.42 8.45
N LEU A 66 -0.67 5.19 8.59
CA LEU A 66 -0.09 4.23 9.52
C LEU A 66 1.41 4.09 9.25
N GLY A 67 2.23 4.19 10.29
CA GLY A 67 3.69 4.01 10.20
C GLY A 67 4.47 5.22 9.69
N ILE A 68 3.82 6.31 9.29
CA ILE A 68 4.50 7.53 8.84
C ILE A 68 4.74 8.49 10.00
N THR A 69 5.96 8.98 10.13
CA THR A 69 6.35 10.04 11.06
C THR A 69 6.77 11.27 10.27
N CYS A 70 6.28 12.45 10.68
CA CYS A 70 6.51 13.70 9.99
C CYS A 70 7.32 14.69 10.83
N PHE A 71 8.13 15.50 10.16
CA PHE A 71 8.80 16.65 10.75
C PHE A 71 8.90 17.77 9.71
N ASN A 72 8.51 18.99 10.08
CA ASN A 72 8.42 20.13 9.16
C ASN A 72 7.74 19.75 7.83
N SER A 73 6.58 19.09 7.94
CA SER A 73 5.77 18.61 6.81
C SER A 73 6.42 17.59 5.87
N ASN A 74 7.62 17.08 6.15
CA ASN A 74 8.28 16.03 5.39
C ASN A 74 8.18 14.67 6.10
N VAL A 75 8.18 13.57 5.36
CA VAL A 75 8.28 12.23 5.95
C VAL A 75 9.72 11.99 6.40
N VAL A 76 9.89 11.81 7.70
CA VAL A 76 11.19 11.49 8.31
C VAL A 76 11.26 10.06 8.83
N GLY A 77 10.12 9.36 8.91
CA GLY A 77 10.07 7.97 9.33
C GLY A 77 9.00 7.17 8.61
N LEU A 78 9.34 5.94 8.23
CA LEU A 78 8.42 4.93 7.72
C LEU A 78 8.66 3.62 8.48
N ALA A 79 7.72 3.26 9.36
CA ALA A 79 7.79 2.09 10.23
C ALA A 79 6.52 1.24 10.10
N LEU A 80 6.64 0.14 9.35
CA LEU A 80 5.57 -0.83 9.09
C LEU A 80 6.01 -2.23 9.53
N TYR A 81 6.51 -2.36 10.76
CA TYR A 81 6.99 -3.64 11.30
C TYR A 81 5.85 -4.47 11.89
N GLY A 82 5.90 -5.80 11.75
CA GLY A 82 4.98 -6.69 12.46
C GLY A 82 3.52 -6.67 11.99
N ILE A 83 3.23 -6.10 10.82
CA ILE A 83 1.84 -5.93 10.32
C ILE A 83 1.48 -6.92 9.21
N GLN A 84 2.23 -8.03 9.12
CA GLN A 84 1.98 -9.14 8.19
C GLN A 84 2.00 -8.69 6.71
N LEU A 85 2.91 -7.79 6.36
CA LEU A 85 3.10 -7.38 4.98
C LEU A 85 3.64 -8.53 4.12
N THR A 86 3.12 -8.61 2.91
CA THR A 86 3.53 -9.52 1.84
C THR A 86 3.68 -8.74 0.54
N GLY A 87 4.37 -9.33 -0.44
CA GLY A 87 4.75 -8.66 -1.69
C GLY A 87 6.22 -8.26 -1.69
N SER A 88 6.60 -7.44 -2.67
CA SER A 88 7.97 -6.96 -2.88
C SER A 88 8.02 -5.44 -2.89
N LEU A 89 9.06 -4.87 -2.28
CA LEU A 89 9.29 -3.43 -2.30
C LEU A 89 9.79 -3.00 -3.69
N PRO A 90 9.11 -2.08 -4.39
CA PRO A 90 9.60 -1.54 -5.65
C PRO A 90 10.92 -0.79 -5.41
N SER A 91 11.89 -0.95 -6.32
CA SER A 91 13.23 -0.37 -6.16
C SER A 91 13.22 1.16 -6.07
N THR A 92 12.22 1.83 -6.65
CA THR A 92 12.06 3.30 -6.70
C THR A 92 11.13 3.85 -5.64
N ALA A 93 10.52 3.02 -4.81
CA ALA A 93 9.39 3.39 -3.95
C ALA A 93 9.72 4.40 -2.83
N LEU A 94 10.99 4.78 -2.67
CA LEU A 94 11.47 5.73 -1.66
C LEU A 94 12.34 6.84 -2.26
N GLN A 95 12.48 6.92 -3.59
CA GLN A 95 13.46 7.79 -4.24
C GLN A 95 13.24 9.27 -3.93
N ASN A 96 11.99 9.70 -3.78
CA ASN A 96 11.63 11.09 -3.51
C ASN A 96 11.36 11.38 -2.03
N VAL A 97 11.56 10.42 -1.12
CA VAL A 97 11.36 10.60 0.33
C VAL A 97 12.65 11.12 0.99
N LEU A 98 13.14 12.26 0.49
CA LEU A 98 14.53 12.71 0.70
C LEU A 98 14.90 13.00 2.17
N GLN A 99 13.92 13.34 3.00
CA GLN A 99 14.11 13.64 4.42
C GLN A 99 14.02 12.39 5.33
N LEU A 100 13.87 11.20 4.75
CA LEU A 100 13.71 9.96 5.50
C LEU A 100 14.95 9.68 6.37
N ALA A 101 14.74 9.59 7.67
CA ALA A 101 15.77 9.30 8.67
C ALA A 101 15.65 7.88 9.25
N SER A 102 14.45 7.31 9.27
CA SER A 102 14.17 5.98 9.81
C SER A 102 13.29 5.16 8.87
N LEU A 103 13.74 3.95 8.55
CA LEU A 103 13.04 2.99 7.71
C LEU A 103 13.00 1.63 8.41
N ASN A 104 11.80 1.11 8.67
CA ASN A 104 11.62 -0.16 9.35
C ASN A 104 10.47 -0.97 8.74
N PHE A 105 10.83 -2.11 8.15
CA PHE A 105 9.90 -3.10 7.58
C PHE A 105 10.08 -4.48 8.24
N SER A 106 10.73 -4.54 9.40
CA SER A 106 11.04 -5.81 10.06
C SER A 106 9.79 -6.61 10.47
N ASP A 107 9.94 -7.90 10.74
CA ASP A 107 8.84 -8.77 11.19
C ASP A 107 7.66 -8.85 10.21
N ASN A 108 7.96 -9.04 8.93
CA ASN A 108 6.95 -9.23 7.90
C ASN A 108 7.29 -10.46 7.04
N ALA A 109 6.53 -10.64 5.96
CA ALA A 109 6.72 -11.70 4.99
C ALA A 109 7.06 -11.13 3.60
N LEU A 110 7.75 -9.98 3.56
CA LEU A 110 8.20 -9.31 2.34
C LEU A 110 9.26 -10.16 1.62
N HIS A 111 9.29 -10.12 0.30
CA HIS A 111 10.23 -10.88 -0.53
C HIS A 111 10.74 -10.07 -1.72
N GLY A 112 11.61 -10.67 -2.53
CA GLY A 112 12.30 -9.99 -3.63
C GLY A 112 13.53 -9.24 -3.13
N ASN A 113 14.08 -8.34 -3.94
CA ASN A 113 15.31 -7.64 -3.61
C ASN A 113 15.07 -6.49 -2.61
N LEU A 114 16.13 -6.12 -1.88
CA LEU A 114 16.12 -4.87 -1.10
C LEU A 114 15.94 -3.67 -2.04
N PRO A 115 15.15 -2.64 -1.66
CA PRO A 115 14.96 -1.45 -2.48
C PRO A 115 16.23 -0.60 -2.55
N SER A 116 16.34 0.25 -3.56
CA SER A 116 17.42 1.22 -3.59
C SER A 116 17.15 2.33 -2.58
N LEU A 117 18.18 2.71 -1.84
CA LEU A 117 18.16 3.82 -0.89
C LEU A 117 19.10 4.95 -1.32
N GLN A 118 19.54 4.92 -2.58
CA GLN A 118 20.47 5.90 -3.12
C GLN A 118 19.90 7.32 -2.97
N GLY A 119 20.74 8.26 -2.53
CA GLY A 119 20.36 9.67 -2.39
C GLY A 119 19.61 10.01 -1.10
N LEU A 120 19.23 9.03 -0.27
CA LEU A 120 18.57 9.25 1.02
C LEU A 120 19.59 9.60 2.11
N VAL A 121 20.28 10.73 1.93
CA VAL A 121 21.44 11.16 2.74
C VAL A 121 21.14 11.38 4.23
N HIS A 122 19.85 11.52 4.58
CA HIS A 122 19.39 11.69 5.96
C HIS A 122 19.12 10.36 6.69
N LEU A 123 19.17 9.21 6.01
CA LEU A 123 18.93 7.91 6.64
C LEU A 123 19.94 7.61 7.74
N ARG A 124 19.41 7.27 8.91
CA ARG A 124 20.17 6.86 10.10
C ARG A 124 19.88 5.43 10.49
N SER A 125 18.64 4.99 10.34
CA SER A 125 18.19 3.67 10.81
C SER A 125 17.45 2.93 9.71
N VAL A 126 17.97 1.78 9.31
CA VAL A 126 17.36 0.89 8.33
C VAL A 126 17.23 -0.50 8.93
N SER A 127 16.00 -1.04 8.95
CA SER A 127 15.73 -2.41 9.37
C SER A 127 14.80 -3.13 8.40
N PHE A 128 15.32 -4.21 7.80
CA PHE A 128 14.58 -5.15 6.98
C PHE A 128 14.60 -6.57 7.58
N ALA A 129 15.02 -6.69 8.85
CA ALA A 129 15.20 -7.96 9.53
C ALA A 129 13.92 -8.81 9.58
N ARG A 130 14.06 -10.14 9.67
CA ARG A 130 12.94 -11.09 9.82
C ARG A 130 11.91 -10.94 8.70
N ASN A 131 12.38 -11.14 7.47
CA ASN A 131 11.60 -11.13 6.23
C ASN A 131 12.08 -12.26 5.30
N ARG A 132 11.74 -12.22 4.02
CA ARG A 132 12.18 -13.15 2.97
C ARG A 132 12.87 -12.42 1.82
N PHE A 133 13.58 -11.32 2.10
CA PHE A 133 14.34 -10.60 1.08
C PHE A 133 15.48 -11.46 0.52
N SER A 134 15.67 -11.40 -0.80
CA SER A 134 16.61 -12.19 -1.58
C SER A 134 17.58 -11.30 -2.36
N GLY A 135 18.57 -11.91 -3.02
CA GLY A 135 19.57 -11.18 -3.80
C GLY A 135 20.64 -10.54 -2.91
N SER A 136 21.48 -9.70 -3.51
CA SER A 136 22.60 -9.05 -2.82
C SER A 136 22.18 -7.86 -1.97
N ILE A 137 22.95 -7.60 -0.91
CA ILE A 137 22.90 -6.31 -0.20
C ILE A 137 23.34 -5.21 -1.18
N PRO A 138 22.51 -4.20 -1.46
CA PRO A 138 22.84 -3.18 -2.44
C PRO A 138 24.08 -2.37 -2.04
N ALA A 139 25.05 -2.25 -2.95
CA ALA A 139 26.34 -1.59 -2.67
C ALA A 139 26.17 -0.08 -2.40
N GLU A 140 25.11 0.54 -2.92
CA GLU A 140 24.77 1.94 -2.66
C GLU A 140 24.49 2.24 -1.18
N PHE A 141 24.22 1.23 -0.34
CA PHE A 141 24.04 1.44 1.09
C PHE A 141 25.34 1.90 1.77
N VAL A 142 26.51 1.64 1.16
CA VAL A 142 27.81 2.17 1.61
C VAL A 142 27.87 3.70 1.46
N ALA A 143 27.12 4.26 0.50
CA ALA A 143 27.11 5.70 0.22
C ALA A 143 26.16 6.50 1.12
N LEU A 144 25.51 5.89 2.12
CA LEU A 144 24.64 6.56 3.07
C LEU A 144 25.46 7.12 4.25
N PRO A 145 25.74 8.44 4.29
CA PRO A 145 26.79 8.99 5.16
C PRO A 145 26.43 8.96 6.66
N ASN A 146 25.14 9.00 6.97
CA ASN A 146 24.63 9.12 8.35
C ASN A 146 24.09 7.79 8.92
N LEU A 147 24.29 6.68 8.22
CA LEU A 147 23.71 5.39 8.59
C LEU A 147 24.34 4.87 9.88
N SER A 148 23.55 4.81 10.95
CA SER A 148 23.99 4.35 12.28
C SER A 148 23.45 2.97 12.66
N ARG A 149 22.38 2.51 12.01
CA ARG A 149 21.79 1.19 12.23
C ARG A 149 21.43 0.54 10.91
N LEU A 150 21.92 -0.68 10.70
CA LEU A 150 21.57 -1.55 9.59
C LEU A 150 21.28 -2.97 10.11
N GLU A 151 20.03 -3.39 10.05
CA GLU A 151 19.56 -4.71 10.49
C GLU A 151 18.90 -5.47 9.34
N LEU A 152 19.56 -6.53 8.88
CA LEU A 152 19.19 -7.36 7.74
C LEU A 152 19.07 -8.84 8.11
N GLN A 153 19.19 -9.18 9.39
CA GLN A 153 19.18 -10.57 9.86
C GLN A 153 17.88 -11.30 9.55
N ASP A 154 17.94 -12.63 9.50
CA ASP A 154 16.77 -13.49 9.25
C ASP A 154 16.08 -13.15 7.92
N ASN A 155 16.84 -13.28 6.84
CA ASN A 155 16.37 -13.12 5.45
C ASN A 155 16.98 -14.24 4.59
N VAL A 156 16.82 -14.13 3.26
CA VAL A 156 17.43 -15.05 2.29
C VAL A 156 18.42 -14.34 1.37
N LEU A 157 19.12 -13.31 1.89
CA LEU A 157 20.09 -12.50 1.14
C LEU A 157 21.31 -13.34 0.76
N SER A 158 21.88 -13.07 -0.40
CA SER A 158 23.03 -13.77 -0.97
C SER A 158 24.12 -12.80 -1.45
N GLY A 159 25.20 -13.32 -2.03
CA GLY A 159 26.33 -12.48 -2.47
C GLY A 159 27.23 -12.03 -1.31
N ALA A 160 28.13 -11.10 -1.60
CA ALA A 160 29.12 -10.62 -0.63
C ALA A 160 28.56 -9.51 0.26
N VAL A 161 29.13 -9.37 1.46
CA VAL A 161 28.90 -8.20 2.32
C VAL A 161 29.60 -6.98 1.69
N PRO A 162 28.90 -5.86 1.41
CA PRO A 162 29.54 -4.63 0.93
C PRO A 162 30.53 -4.06 1.95
N PRO A 163 31.57 -3.33 1.50
CA PRO A 163 32.60 -2.77 2.37
C PRO A 163 32.09 -1.52 3.11
N PHE A 164 31.15 -1.70 4.03
CA PHE A 164 30.63 -0.62 4.88
C PHE A 164 31.78 0.01 5.69
N ASP A 165 31.91 1.33 5.63
CA ASP A 165 32.95 2.08 6.36
C ASP A 165 32.39 3.36 7.00
N GLN A 166 31.06 3.42 7.16
CA GLN A 166 30.41 4.56 7.80
C GLN A 166 30.68 4.56 9.30
N ARG A 167 31.50 5.52 9.76
CA ARG A 167 31.89 5.66 11.17
C ARG A 167 30.74 5.92 12.14
N THR A 168 29.58 6.31 11.61
CA THR A 168 28.33 6.49 12.37
C THR A 168 27.66 5.17 12.72
N MET A 169 28.03 4.05 12.09
CA MET A 169 27.45 2.73 12.29
C MET A 169 27.69 2.23 13.72
N ALA A 170 26.61 2.16 14.49
CA ALA A 170 26.60 1.66 15.86
C ALA A 170 25.92 0.30 15.99
N VAL A 171 25.03 -0.05 15.05
CA VAL A 171 24.34 -1.34 15.00
C VAL A 171 24.41 -1.91 13.59
N PHE A 172 24.95 -3.12 13.49
CA PHE A 172 25.05 -3.85 12.24
C PHE A 172 24.73 -5.32 12.50
N ASN A 173 23.82 -5.89 11.71
CA ASN A 173 23.50 -7.32 11.79
C ASN A 173 23.06 -7.86 10.43
N VAL A 174 23.78 -8.85 9.93
CA VAL A 174 23.52 -9.57 8.67
C VAL A 174 23.46 -11.09 8.88
N SER A 175 23.35 -11.53 10.13
CA SER A 175 23.28 -12.95 10.50
C SER A 175 22.05 -13.64 9.92
N TYR A 176 22.04 -14.98 9.90
CA TYR A 176 20.91 -15.78 9.40
C TYR A 176 20.49 -15.38 7.98
N ASN A 177 21.44 -15.44 7.05
CA ASN A 177 21.28 -15.22 5.62
C ASN A 177 22.13 -16.26 4.83
N PHE A 178 22.24 -16.10 3.51
CA PHE A 178 23.06 -16.94 2.61
C PHE A 178 24.24 -16.16 2.00
N LEU A 179 24.82 -15.21 2.77
CA LEU A 179 25.95 -14.41 2.31
C LEU A 179 27.21 -15.28 2.15
N VAL A 180 28.04 -14.92 1.18
CA VAL A 180 29.20 -15.69 0.75
C VAL A 180 30.46 -14.82 0.66
N GLY A 181 31.63 -15.45 0.71
CA GLY A 181 32.91 -14.76 0.49
C GLY A 181 33.52 -14.18 1.74
N SER A 182 34.58 -13.37 1.56
CA SER A 182 35.30 -12.75 2.67
C SER A 182 34.52 -11.57 3.26
N ILE A 183 34.46 -11.49 4.57
CA ILE A 183 34.00 -10.29 5.27
C ILE A 183 34.97 -9.14 4.95
N PRO A 184 34.48 -7.97 4.49
CA PRO A 184 35.32 -6.83 4.15
C PRO A 184 36.22 -6.38 5.30
N ASN A 185 37.48 -6.07 4.96
CA ASN A 185 38.48 -5.58 5.91
C ASN A 185 38.36 -4.05 6.11
N THR A 186 37.19 -3.58 6.53
CA THR A 186 36.98 -2.20 6.93
C THR A 186 37.01 -2.07 8.45
N SER A 187 37.43 -0.91 8.95
CA SER A 187 37.53 -0.65 10.40
C SER A 187 36.18 -0.78 11.11
N VAL A 188 35.10 -0.40 10.43
CA VAL A 188 33.74 -0.44 10.94
C VAL A 188 33.19 -1.87 10.98
N VAL A 189 33.23 -2.61 9.86
CA VAL A 189 32.66 -3.98 9.78
C VAL A 189 33.37 -4.93 10.74
N GLN A 190 34.69 -4.80 10.89
CA GLN A 190 35.46 -5.61 11.82
C GLN A 190 35.23 -5.25 13.30
N GLY A 191 34.67 -4.08 13.58
CA GLY A 191 34.32 -3.66 14.93
C GLY A 191 33.10 -4.41 15.50
N PHE A 192 32.29 -5.05 14.65
CA PHE A 192 31.11 -5.79 15.08
C PHE A 192 31.46 -7.22 15.52
N PRO A 193 30.74 -7.78 16.51
CA PRO A 193 30.97 -9.14 16.99
C PRO A 193 30.66 -10.18 15.91
N SER A 194 31.26 -11.37 16.03
CA SER A 194 30.99 -12.51 15.12
C SER A 194 29.50 -12.85 15.00
N THR A 195 28.73 -12.64 16.07
CA THR A 195 27.27 -12.85 16.09
C THR A 195 26.51 -12.02 15.06
N ALA A 196 27.05 -10.89 14.62
CA ALA A 196 26.44 -10.07 13.56
C ALA A 196 26.53 -10.72 12.17
N PHE A 197 27.35 -11.77 12.01
CA PHE A 197 27.61 -12.47 10.74
C PHE A 197 27.24 -13.96 10.79
N ASP A 198 26.86 -14.46 11.98
CA ASP A 198 26.58 -15.88 12.21
C ASP A 198 25.52 -16.43 11.26
N HIS A 199 25.53 -17.76 11.09
CA HIS A 199 24.59 -18.48 10.23
C HIS A 199 24.61 -18.10 8.74
N ASN A 200 25.68 -17.44 8.28
CA ASN A 200 26.06 -17.36 6.87
C ASN A 200 27.16 -18.38 6.57
N THR A 201 26.79 -19.60 6.17
CA THR A 201 27.72 -20.74 6.15
C THR A 201 28.92 -20.58 5.20
N GLN A 202 28.81 -19.70 4.20
CA GLN A 202 29.86 -19.45 3.21
C GLN A 202 30.65 -18.16 3.46
N LEU A 203 30.34 -17.38 4.50
CA LEU A 203 31.22 -16.29 4.91
C LEU A 203 32.51 -16.83 5.52
N CYS A 204 33.57 -16.03 5.43
CA CYS A 204 34.89 -16.31 6.01
C CYS A 204 35.64 -15.00 6.32
N GLY A 205 36.71 -15.09 7.10
CA GLY A 205 37.51 -13.94 7.53
C GLY A 205 37.00 -13.31 8.83
N ARG A 206 37.81 -12.43 9.42
CA ARG A 206 37.46 -11.73 10.67
C ARG A 206 36.18 -10.90 10.46
N PRO A 207 35.27 -10.84 11.46
CA PRO A 207 35.43 -11.32 12.85
C PRO A 207 35.10 -12.81 13.06
N LEU A 208 34.75 -13.56 12.01
CA LEU A 208 34.55 -15.01 12.14
C LEU A 208 35.90 -15.71 12.34
N ALA A 209 35.93 -16.75 13.18
CA ALA A 209 37.10 -17.61 13.35
C ALA A 209 37.39 -18.50 12.13
N LYS A 210 36.53 -18.45 11.10
CA LYS A 210 36.65 -19.26 9.89
C LYS A 210 37.59 -18.58 8.88
N PRO A 211 38.75 -19.18 8.54
CA PRO A 211 39.66 -18.62 7.55
C PRO A 211 39.06 -18.67 6.14
N CYS A 212 39.42 -17.70 5.30
CA CYS A 212 39.04 -17.73 3.88
C CYS A 212 39.93 -18.69 3.09
N PRO A 213 39.39 -19.37 2.07
CA PRO A 213 40.22 -20.15 1.15
C PRO A 213 41.26 -19.22 0.52
N THR A 214 42.54 -19.46 0.79
CA THR A 214 43.62 -18.85 0.01
C THR A 214 43.55 -19.47 -1.38
N ALA A 215 43.52 -18.64 -2.42
CA ALA A 215 43.65 -19.13 -3.78
C ALA A 215 44.89 -20.05 -3.84
N PRO A 216 44.79 -21.27 -4.44
CA PRO A 216 45.96 -22.09 -4.62
C PRO A 216 47.01 -21.29 -5.38
N PRO A 217 48.31 -21.38 -5.02
CA PRO A 217 49.35 -20.70 -5.76
C PRO A 217 49.25 -21.08 -7.24
N PRO A 218 49.48 -20.13 -8.17
CA PRO A 218 49.46 -20.46 -9.59
C PRO A 218 50.42 -21.64 -9.82
N PRO A 219 50.01 -22.66 -10.61
CA PRO A 219 50.92 -23.73 -10.95
C PRO A 219 52.20 -23.12 -11.56
N PRO A 220 53.39 -23.62 -11.22
CA PRO A 220 54.61 -23.14 -11.85
C PRO A 220 54.46 -23.24 -13.37
N THR A 221 54.77 -22.15 -14.06
CA THR A 221 54.71 -22.03 -15.52
C THR A 221 55.68 -23.04 -16.15
N VAL A 222 55.18 -24.21 -16.53
CA VAL A 222 55.97 -25.18 -17.31
C VAL A 222 55.76 -24.86 -18.78
N SER A 223 56.80 -24.31 -19.41
CA SER A 223 56.92 -24.17 -20.86
C SER A 223 56.85 -25.54 -21.56
N PRO A 224 56.38 -25.61 -22.82
CA PRO A 224 55.98 -26.86 -23.46
C PRO A 224 57.18 -27.70 -23.90
N VAL A 225 57.14 -29.00 -23.58
CA VAL A 225 57.97 -30.06 -24.20
C VAL A 225 57.02 -31.04 -24.90
N PRO A 226 57.30 -31.44 -26.17
CA PRO A 226 56.40 -32.23 -27.02
C PRO A 226 56.36 -33.73 -26.65
N PRO A 227 55.40 -34.52 -27.22
CA PRO A 227 54.89 -35.73 -26.59
C PRO A 227 55.59 -37.01 -27.05
N LEU A 228 55.61 -38.03 -26.19
CA LEU A 228 55.84 -39.42 -26.60
C LEU A 228 55.17 -40.41 -25.63
N GLY A 229 54.45 -41.40 -26.20
CA GLY A 229 54.42 -42.76 -25.63
C GLY A 229 53.24 -43.18 -24.74
N ARG A 230 52.07 -43.40 -25.36
CA ARG A 230 51.20 -44.61 -25.29
C ARG A 230 51.46 -45.64 -24.15
N ALA A 231 50.42 -45.95 -23.35
CA ALA A 231 49.75 -47.28 -23.28
C ALA A 231 48.96 -47.51 -21.96
N GLY A 232 47.68 -47.91 -22.12
CA GLY A 232 47.05 -49.08 -21.47
C GLY A 232 46.81 -49.13 -19.95
N GLY A 233 45.55 -49.27 -19.55
CA GLY A 233 45.18 -49.84 -18.24
C GLY A 233 43.74 -49.54 -17.83
N ALA A 234 42.95 -50.60 -17.62
CA ALA A 234 41.50 -50.59 -17.41
C ALA A 234 41.09 -50.78 -15.92
N LEU A 235 39.78 -50.56 -15.65
CA LEU A 235 38.96 -51.05 -14.50
C LEU A 235 39.24 -50.38 -13.13
N SER A 236 38.31 -49.97 -12.24
CA SER A 236 36.86 -50.12 -12.00
C SER A 236 36.38 -48.99 -11.04
N PRO A 237 35.06 -48.74 -10.81
CA PRO A 237 34.58 -47.91 -9.70
C PRO A 237 34.27 -48.74 -8.44
N PRO A 238 34.08 -48.14 -7.24
CA PRO A 238 32.73 -48.23 -6.69
C PRO A 238 32.25 -47.07 -5.77
N ALA A 239 30.92 -47.10 -5.62
CA ALA A 239 30.11 -46.82 -4.43
C ALA A 239 29.92 -45.37 -3.95
N THR A 240 28.78 -44.85 -4.37
CA THR A 240 27.93 -43.92 -3.66
C THR A 240 27.56 -44.44 -2.26
N SER A 241 27.57 -43.56 -1.24
CA SER A 241 26.76 -43.75 -0.05
C SER A 241 26.01 -42.45 0.26
N SER A 242 24.71 -42.46 -0.03
CA SER A 242 23.77 -41.47 0.48
C SER A 242 23.11 -42.04 1.74
N SER A 243 23.38 -41.40 2.87
CA SER A 243 22.66 -41.68 4.12
C SER A 243 21.40 -40.82 4.14
N SER A 244 20.24 -41.40 3.81
CA SER A 244 18.96 -40.83 4.20
C SER A 244 18.70 -41.18 5.66
N LYS A 245 18.73 -40.18 6.55
CA LYS A 245 18.28 -40.34 7.93
C LYS A 245 16.76 -40.34 7.94
N THR A 246 16.17 -41.48 8.25
CA THR A 246 14.75 -41.64 8.53
C THR A 246 14.37 -40.85 9.78
N LEU A 247 13.34 -40.02 9.65
CA LEU A 247 12.82 -39.17 10.72
C LEU A 247 12.15 -40.06 11.78
N ARG A 248 12.65 -40.03 13.02
CA ARG A 248 12.15 -40.86 14.12
C ARG A 248 10.69 -40.46 14.47
N PRO A 249 9.80 -41.42 14.76
CA PRO A 249 8.35 -41.19 15.00
C PRO A 249 8.00 -40.32 16.22
N ARG A 250 9.00 -39.86 17.00
CA ARG A 250 8.81 -38.96 18.15
C ARG A 250 8.54 -37.51 17.74
N ILE A 251 8.98 -37.09 16.54
CA ILE A 251 8.80 -35.70 16.07
C ILE A 251 7.36 -35.45 15.61
N LEU A 252 6.72 -36.44 14.96
CA LEU A 252 5.33 -36.31 14.48
C LEU A 252 4.33 -36.19 15.64
N VAL A 253 4.57 -36.88 16.76
CA VAL A 253 3.71 -36.78 17.96
C VAL A 253 3.82 -35.40 18.61
N LEU A 254 5.03 -34.82 18.68
CA LEU A 254 5.23 -33.47 19.21
C LEU A 254 4.56 -32.40 18.34
N VAL A 255 4.64 -32.53 17.01
CA VAL A 255 3.96 -31.62 16.08
C VAL A 255 2.43 -31.69 16.25
N ALA A 256 1.86 -32.90 16.41
CA ALA A 256 0.42 -33.08 16.62
C ALA A 256 -0.08 -32.49 17.95
N ILE A 257 0.72 -32.58 19.02
CA ILE A 257 0.37 -31.97 20.31
C ILE A 257 0.40 -30.44 20.20
N VAL A 258 1.45 -29.88 19.57
CA VAL A 258 1.57 -28.42 19.40
C VAL A 258 0.43 -27.87 18.53
N THR A 259 0.06 -28.54 17.43
CA THR A 259 -1.06 -28.10 16.58
C THR A 259 -2.39 -28.15 17.33
N ALA A 260 -2.63 -29.19 18.14
CA ALA A 260 -3.83 -29.30 18.97
C ALA A 260 -3.90 -28.18 20.03
N THR A 261 -2.78 -27.85 20.68
CA THR A 261 -2.74 -26.76 21.68
C THR A 261 -2.99 -25.39 21.06
N ILE A 262 -2.44 -25.12 19.87
CA ILE A 262 -2.68 -23.87 19.14
C ILE A 262 -4.16 -23.76 18.75
N ALA A 263 -4.76 -24.84 18.23
CA ALA A 263 -6.18 -24.87 17.88
C ALA A 263 -7.07 -24.59 19.11
N PHE A 264 -6.71 -25.15 20.28
CA PHE A 264 -7.43 -24.92 21.53
C PHE A 264 -7.32 -23.47 22.01
N MET A 265 -6.13 -22.86 21.90
CA MET A 265 -5.91 -21.46 22.24
C MET A 265 -6.68 -20.49 21.32
N VAL A 266 -6.74 -20.78 20.02
CA VAL A 266 -7.54 -19.99 19.06
C VAL A 266 -9.03 -20.10 19.38
N MET A 267 -9.52 -21.31 19.69
CA MET A 267 -10.91 -21.52 20.08
C MET A 267 -11.25 -20.76 21.37
N PHE A 268 -10.37 -20.78 22.37
CA PHE A 268 -10.58 -20.06 23.62
C PHE A 268 -10.55 -18.54 23.45
N CYS A 269 -9.64 -18.02 22.62
CA CYS A 269 -9.62 -16.61 22.22
C CYS A 269 -10.94 -16.22 21.53
N PHE A 270 -11.43 -17.02 20.59
CA PHE A 270 -12.70 -16.76 19.91
C PHE A 270 -13.90 -16.75 20.87
N LEU A 271 -13.95 -17.69 21.82
CA LEU A 271 -14.99 -17.72 22.86
C LEU A 271 -14.88 -16.52 23.81
N TYR A 272 -13.66 -16.09 24.16
CA TYR A 272 -13.46 -14.89 24.96
C TYR A 272 -13.92 -13.62 24.24
N TYR A 273 -13.56 -13.47 22.95
CA TYR A 273 -13.94 -12.32 22.13
C TYR A 273 -15.45 -12.26 21.85
N SER A 274 -16.08 -13.40 21.53
CA SER A 274 -17.53 -13.46 21.31
C SER A 274 -18.31 -13.12 22.59
N LYS A 275 -17.83 -13.56 23.76
CA LYS A 275 -18.44 -13.22 25.06
C LYS A 275 -18.24 -11.74 25.41
N ARG A 276 -17.10 -11.13 25.07
CA ARG A 276 -16.85 -9.67 25.18
C ARG A 276 -17.73 -8.85 24.24
N TYR A 277 -17.95 -9.34 23.02
CA TYR A 277 -18.78 -8.68 22.02
C TYR A 277 -20.26 -8.68 22.43
N SER A 278 -20.77 -9.82 22.93
CA SER A 278 -22.14 -9.92 23.46
C SER A 278 -22.38 -8.99 24.66
N LYS A 279 -21.37 -8.77 25.50
CA LYS A 279 -21.47 -7.81 26.63
C LYS A 279 -21.57 -6.35 26.16
N LYS A 280 -20.89 -5.95 25.08
CA LYS A 280 -21.01 -4.59 24.52
C LYS A 280 -22.37 -4.35 23.85
N ALA A 281 -22.95 -5.37 23.21
CA ALA A 281 -24.26 -5.26 22.58
C ALA A 281 -25.42 -5.06 23.57
N LYS A 282 -25.27 -5.51 24.82
CA LYS A 282 -26.26 -5.29 25.89
C LYS A 282 -26.16 -3.91 26.56
N GLN A 283 -25.10 -3.15 26.30
CA GLN A 283 -24.84 -1.85 26.94
C GLN A 283 -25.31 -0.65 26.10
N THR A 284 -25.61 -0.84 24.81
CA THR A 284 -26.13 0.19 23.89
C THR A 284 -27.66 0.25 23.80
N ALA A 285 -28.39 -0.54 24.60
CA ALA A 285 -29.85 -0.64 24.53
C ALA A 285 -30.62 0.08 25.65
N HIS A 286 -29.97 0.94 26.45
CA HIS A 286 -30.64 1.58 27.60
C HIS A 286 -30.31 3.08 27.70
N VAL A 287 -31.12 3.93 27.06
CA VAL A 287 -31.32 5.33 27.47
C VAL A 287 -32.83 5.60 27.41
N PRO A 288 -33.45 6.10 28.49
CA PRO A 288 -34.90 6.21 28.61
C PRO A 288 -35.44 7.47 27.93
N GLU A 289 -36.60 7.29 27.30
CA GLU A 289 -37.48 8.31 26.75
C GLU A 289 -38.06 9.17 27.88
N LYS A 290 -37.97 10.51 27.76
CA LYS A 290 -38.68 11.45 28.62
C LYS A 290 -39.76 12.15 27.80
N GLU A 291 -41.00 11.93 28.21
CA GLU A 291 -42.19 12.65 27.77
C GLU A 291 -42.10 14.15 28.06
N ALA A 292 -42.54 14.97 27.11
CA ALA A 292 -43.09 16.30 27.36
C ALA A 292 -44.36 16.46 26.51
N LYS A 293 -45.47 16.74 27.20
CA LYS A 293 -46.83 16.87 26.68
C LYS A 293 -47.06 18.18 25.91
N SER A 294 -47.99 18.09 24.94
CA SER A 294 -48.98 19.07 24.44
C SER A 294 -48.48 20.48 24.09
N SER A 295 -48.84 21.10 22.97
CA SER A 295 -50.07 21.02 22.19
C SER A 295 -49.88 21.87 20.92
N GLU A 296 -50.82 21.68 20.00
CA GLU A 296 -51.28 22.64 19.00
C GLU A 296 -50.75 22.45 17.57
N SER A 297 -51.72 22.09 16.74
CA SER A 297 -51.67 21.72 15.34
C SER A 297 -51.34 22.90 14.43
N VAL A 298 -50.26 22.78 13.68
CA VAL A 298 -50.14 23.40 12.36
C VAL A 298 -49.46 22.37 11.46
N ALA A 299 -50.15 21.99 10.37
CA ALA A 299 -49.60 21.10 9.37
C ALA A 299 -48.29 21.70 8.82
N GLU A 300 -47.15 21.07 9.09
CA GLU A 300 -45.89 21.42 8.44
C GLU A 300 -45.96 21.01 6.95
N PRO A 301 -45.61 21.89 6.02
CA PRO A 301 -45.65 21.59 4.61
C PRO A 301 -44.55 20.56 4.28
N LYS A 302 -44.92 19.54 3.48
CA LYS A 302 -43.97 18.64 2.81
C LYS A 302 -42.79 19.45 2.30
N LYS A 303 -41.60 19.15 2.81
CA LYS A 303 -40.34 19.80 2.44
C LYS A 303 -40.10 19.54 0.95
N ILE A 304 -40.48 20.49 0.11
CA ILE A 304 -40.26 20.46 -1.35
C ILE A 304 -38.74 20.43 -1.55
N VAL A 305 -38.26 19.27 -1.99
CA VAL A 305 -36.90 19.06 -2.45
C VAL A 305 -36.84 19.75 -3.83
N ASP A 306 -35.87 20.62 -4.07
CA ASP A 306 -35.84 21.48 -5.28
C ASP A 306 -34.62 21.10 -6.15
N LEU A 307 -34.82 20.93 -7.45
CA LEU A 307 -33.76 20.62 -8.43
C LEU A 307 -33.30 21.90 -9.11
N THR A 308 -32.01 22.17 -9.07
CA THR A 308 -31.41 23.31 -9.76
C THR A 308 -30.79 22.87 -11.08
N PHE A 309 -31.40 23.29 -12.20
CA PHE A 309 -30.89 23.03 -13.54
C PHE A 309 -29.80 24.03 -13.93
N LEU A 310 -28.72 23.52 -14.53
CA LEU A 310 -27.59 24.34 -14.97
C LEU A 310 -27.85 25.01 -16.33
N ASP A 311 -28.68 24.38 -17.16
CA ASP A 311 -29.22 24.94 -18.39
C ASP A 311 -30.75 24.86 -18.34
N LYS A 312 -31.40 26.03 -18.33
CA LYS A 312 -32.88 26.12 -18.25
C LYS A 312 -33.57 25.53 -19.49
N GLN A 313 -32.87 25.41 -20.62
CA GLN A 313 -33.44 24.79 -21.83
C GLN A 313 -33.32 23.25 -21.82
N LYS A 314 -32.49 22.68 -20.93
CA LYS A 314 -32.37 21.24 -20.71
C LYS A 314 -33.22 20.72 -19.54
N ALA A 315 -34.10 21.54 -18.97
CA ALA A 315 -35.02 21.14 -17.92
C ALA A 315 -36.13 20.24 -18.50
N THR A 316 -35.85 18.94 -18.60
CA THR A 316 -36.73 17.95 -19.26
C THR A 316 -37.50 17.07 -18.28
N PHE A 317 -37.26 17.19 -16.97
CA PHE A 317 -37.92 16.43 -15.91
C PHE A 317 -37.95 17.26 -14.63
N ASP A 318 -38.88 16.95 -13.74
CA ASP A 318 -38.93 17.53 -12.40
C ASP A 318 -38.43 16.52 -11.36
N LEU A 319 -38.44 16.94 -10.09
CA LEU A 319 -37.96 16.08 -9.02
C LEU A 319 -38.86 14.87 -8.81
N ASP A 320 -40.17 15.03 -8.91
CA ASP A 320 -41.12 13.96 -8.63
C ASP A 320 -40.98 12.85 -9.68
N ASP A 321 -40.71 13.20 -10.94
CA ASP A 321 -40.32 12.25 -12.00
C ASP A 321 -39.00 11.53 -11.66
N LEU A 322 -37.98 12.27 -11.17
CA LEU A 322 -36.69 11.67 -10.77
C LEU A 322 -36.80 10.71 -9.58
N LEU A 323 -37.61 11.05 -8.57
CA LEU A 323 -37.78 10.25 -7.35
C LEU A 323 -38.73 9.06 -7.55
N SER A 324 -39.68 9.15 -8.48
CA SER A 324 -40.58 8.05 -8.86
C SER A 324 -39.97 7.10 -9.91
N SER A 325 -38.84 7.48 -10.51
CA SER A 325 -38.12 6.68 -11.49
C SER A 325 -37.58 5.35 -10.95
N SER A 326 -37.61 4.31 -11.78
CA SER A 326 -36.90 3.07 -11.48
C SER A 326 -35.38 3.33 -11.47
N ALA A 327 -34.71 2.99 -10.37
CA ALA A 327 -33.29 3.26 -10.18
C ALA A 327 -32.48 1.97 -9.93
N ALA A 328 -31.43 1.76 -10.72
CA ALA A 328 -30.48 0.66 -10.54
C ALA A 328 -29.13 1.18 -10.08
N VAL A 329 -28.52 0.55 -9.06
CA VAL A 329 -27.18 0.93 -8.60
C VAL A 329 -26.15 0.49 -9.65
N ILE A 330 -25.46 1.45 -10.26
CA ILE A 330 -24.42 1.18 -11.28
C ILE A 330 -22.99 1.39 -10.76
N GLY A 331 -22.83 1.94 -9.55
CA GLY A 331 -21.53 2.05 -8.92
C GLY A 331 -21.58 2.53 -7.48
N LYS A 332 -20.65 2.04 -6.65
CA LYS A 332 -20.39 2.56 -5.32
C LYS A 332 -18.92 2.94 -5.24
N GLY A 333 -18.62 4.14 -4.78
CA GLY A 333 -17.25 4.63 -4.67
C GLY A 333 -17.09 5.61 -3.50
N LEU A 334 -15.89 6.14 -3.36
CA LEU A 334 -15.49 7.01 -2.24
C LEU A 334 -16.36 8.26 -2.08
N LEU A 335 -16.78 8.84 -3.20
CA LEU A 335 -17.64 10.04 -3.21
C LEU A 335 -19.13 9.72 -3.07
N GLY A 336 -19.51 8.44 -2.97
CA GLY A 336 -20.88 7.99 -2.78
C GLY A 336 -21.37 7.02 -3.84
N SER A 337 -22.69 6.91 -3.98
CA SER A 337 -23.35 5.90 -4.81
C SER A 337 -23.87 6.51 -6.11
N THR A 338 -23.73 5.77 -7.20
CA THR A 338 -24.20 6.15 -8.55
C THR A 338 -25.35 5.24 -8.95
N TYR A 339 -26.43 5.84 -9.40
CA TYR A 339 -27.65 5.17 -9.84
C TYR A 339 -27.92 5.52 -11.30
N LYS A 340 -28.39 4.54 -12.07
CA LYS A 340 -29.04 4.76 -13.36
C LYS A 340 -30.52 4.92 -13.09
N ALA A 341 -31.12 6.03 -13.49
CA ALA A 341 -32.55 6.28 -13.37
C ALA A 341 -33.17 6.34 -14.77
N THR A 342 -34.33 5.71 -14.92
CA THR A 342 -35.17 5.81 -16.12
C THR A 342 -36.41 6.62 -15.77
N LEU A 343 -36.49 7.81 -16.35
CA LEU A 343 -37.55 8.80 -16.15
C LEU A 343 -38.86 8.34 -16.81
N GLY A 344 -40.01 8.88 -16.40
CA GLY A 344 -41.31 8.55 -16.97
C GLY A 344 -41.43 8.86 -18.47
N SER A 345 -40.63 9.82 -18.95
CA SER A 345 -40.49 10.15 -20.38
C SER A 345 -39.70 9.10 -21.20
N GLY A 346 -39.09 8.11 -20.55
CA GLY A 346 -38.19 7.13 -21.17
C GLY A 346 -36.73 7.59 -21.28
N ALA A 347 -36.43 8.85 -20.92
CA ALA A 347 -35.06 9.35 -20.85
C ALA A 347 -34.28 8.67 -19.71
N VAL A 348 -32.98 8.45 -19.92
CA VAL A 348 -32.12 7.78 -18.94
C VAL A 348 -31.06 8.76 -18.46
N VAL A 349 -30.98 8.93 -17.14
CA VAL A 349 -30.01 9.82 -16.49
C VAL A 349 -29.20 9.07 -15.45
N THR A 350 -28.05 9.63 -15.10
CA THR A 350 -27.23 9.14 -13.99
C THR A 350 -27.37 10.06 -12.80
N VAL A 351 -27.71 9.49 -11.64
CA VAL A 351 -27.81 10.21 -10.37
C VAL A 351 -26.67 9.80 -9.46
N LYS A 352 -25.83 10.76 -9.07
CA LYS A 352 -24.79 10.55 -8.06
C LYS A 352 -25.24 11.12 -6.72
N ARG A 353 -25.44 10.23 -5.74
CA ARG A 353 -25.67 10.61 -4.34
C ARG A 353 -24.34 10.73 -3.61
N LEU A 354 -24.02 11.94 -3.17
CA LEU A 354 -22.76 12.26 -2.51
C LEU A 354 -22.84 11.96 -1.01
N LYS A 355 -21.90 11.19 -0.48
CA LYS A 355 -21.89 10.75 0.94
C LYS A 355 -20.98 11.56 1.86
N THR A 356 -20.04 12.32 1.30
CA THR A 356 -18.90 12.90 2.05
C THR A 356 -18.93 14.42 2.12
N MET A 357 -20.10 15.04 1.90
CA MET A 357 -20.25 16.49 1.69
C MET A 357 -21.21 17.13 2.71
N HIS A 358 -21.33 16.58 3.92
CA HIS A 358 -22.28 17.06 4.92
C HIS A 358 -21.97 18.47 5.46
N GLU A 359 -20.71 18.90 5.39
CA GLU A 359 -20.23 20.17 5.96
C GLU A 359 -20.28 21.36 4.99
N MET A 360 -20.66 21.16 3.72
CA MET A 360 -20.68 22.22 2.70
C MET A 360 -21.99 23.01 2.71
N SER A 361 -21.90 24.35 2.69
CA SER A 361 -23.09 25.24 2.61
C SER A 361 -23.81 25.15 1.26
N LYS A 362 -25.12 25.47 1.22
CA LYS A 362 -25.91 25.49 -0.04
C LYS A 362 -25.30 26.41 -1.09
N LYS A 363 -24.83 27.58 -0.65
CA LYS A 363 -24.23 28.61 -1.52
C LYS A 363 -22.94 28.10 -2.16
N GLU A 364 -22.08 27.46 -1.37
CA GLU A 364 -20.82 26.91 -1.86
C GLU A 364 -21.06 25.76 -2.83
N PHE A 365 -21.92 24.82 -2.46
CA PHE A 365 -22.25 23.69 -3.33
C PHE A 365 -22.83 24.14 -4.67
N ALA A 366 -23.76 25.10 -4.66
CA ALA A 366 -24.36 25.65 -5.87
C ALA A 366 -23.33 26.35 -6.76
N HIS A 367 -22.42 27.14 -6.17
CA HIS A 367 -21.36 27.82 -6.91
C HIS A 367 -20.45 26.81 -7.63
N GLN A 368 -20.04 25.75 -6.95
CA GLN A 368 -19.19 24.71 -7.53
C GLN A 368 -19.89 23.97 -8.68
N MET A 369 -21.17 23.63 -8.52
CA MET A 369 -21.94 22.98 -9.59
C MET A 369 -22.09 23.90 -10.81
N GLN A 370 -22.21 25.21 -10.60
CA GLN A 370 -22.24 26.19 -11.69
C GLN A 370 -20.91 26.28 -12.44
N LEU A 371 -19.77 26.19 -11.76
CA LEU A 371 -18.45 26.17 -12.40
C LEU A 371 -18.27 24.89 -13.23
N LEU A 372 -18.63 23.74 -12.67
CA LEU A 372 -18.55 22.46 -13.36
C LEU A 372 -19.50 22.39 -14.56
N GLY A 373 -20.70 22.95 -14.46
CA GLY A 373 -21.65 23.02 -15.57
C GLY A 373 -21.20 23.85 -16.76
N LYS A 374 -20.22 24.75 -16.57
CA LYS A 374 -19.64 25.57 -17.64
C LYS A 374 -18.52 24.86 -18.40
N LEU A 375 -17.96 23.78 -17.85
CA LEU A 375 -16.90 23.03 -18.51
C LEU A 375 -17.50 22.20 -19.65
N ARG A 376 -16.99 22.41 -20.88
CA ARG A 376 -17.34 21.62 -22.06
C ARG A 376 -16.09 21.02 -22.67
N HIS A 377 -16.08 19.70 -22.82
CA HIS A 377 -14.96 18.98 -23.43
C HIS A 377 -15.46 17.63 -23.97
N GLU A 378 -14.88 17.15 -25.06
CA GLU A 378 -15.30 15.92 -25.77
C GLU A 378 -15.33 14.68 -24.87
N ASN A 379 -14.42 14.63 -23.88
CA ASN A 379 -14.29 13.52 -22.93
C ASN A 379 -14.93 13.80 -21.55
N LEU A 380 -15.78 14.83 -21.44
CA LEU A 380 -16.52 15.15 -20.22
C LEU A 380 -18.02 14.94 -20.42
N VAL A 381 -18.66 14.38 -19.40
CA VAL A 381 -20.11 14.19 -19.39
C VAL A 381 -20.77 15.47 -18.90
N ASP A 382 -21.81 15.92 -19.59
CA ASP A 382 -22.56 17.12 -19.25
C ASP A 382 -23.34 16.94 -17.93
N ILE A 383 -23.17 17.88 -17.00
CA ILE A 383 -24.02 17.98 -15.81
C ILE A 383 -25.33 18.67 -16.20
N ILE A 384 -26.45 18.04 -15.88
CA ILE A 384 -27.80 18.51 -16.22
C ILE A 384 -28.35 19.36 -15.07
N SER A 385 -28.33 18.80 -13.86
CA SER A 385 -28.89 19.43 -12.67
C SER A 385 -28.24 18.92 -11.39
N PHE A 386 -28.52 19.58 -10.28
CA PHE A 386 -28.11 19.15 -8.96
C PHE A 386 -29.21 19.40 -7.93
N HIS A 387 -29.15 18.65 -6.83
CA HIS A 387 -29.98 18.86 -5.66
C HIS A 387 -29.10 19.10 -4.42
N TYR A 388 -29.55 20.03 -3.57
CA TYR A 388 -28.95 20.26 -2.26
C TYR A 388 -30.01 20.23 -1.15
N SER A 389 -29.74 19.44 -0.13
CA SER A 389 -30.36 19.51 1.19
C SER A 389 -29.31 19.29 2.30
N LYS A 390 -29.73 19.48 3.56
CA LYS A 390 -28.85 19.22 4.72
C LYS A 390 -28.39 17.75 4.74
N GLU A 391 -29.29 16.84 4.40
CA GLU A 391 -29.06 15.38 4.48
C GLU A 391 -28.51 14.81 3.17
N GLU A 392 -28.86 15.40 2.02
CA GLU A 392 -28.54 14.83 0.71
C GLU A 392 -27.98 15.85 -0.27
N LYS A 393 -26.99 15.42 -1.06
CA LYS A 393 -26.54 16.16 -2.24
C LYS A 393 -26.54 15.22 -3.42
N LEU A 394 -27.23 15.62 -4.49
CA LEU A 394 -27.33 14.84 -5.72
C LEU A 394 -26.74 15.63 -6.88
N VAL A 395 -26.03 14.94 -7.76
CA VAL A 395 -25.59 15.48 -9.05
C VAL A 395 -26.16 14.60 -10.15
N ILE A 396 -26.85 15.21 -11.11
CA ILE A 396 -27.52 14.53 -12.20
C ILE A 396 -26.81 14.89 -13.50
N TYR A 397 -26.40 13.88 -14.26
CA TYR A 397 -25.68 14.03 -15.51
C TYR A 397 -26.10 12.96 -16.52
N GLU A 398 -25.71 13.15 -17.78
CA GLU A 398 -26.09 12.27 -18.87
C GLU A 398 -25.65 10.81 -18.62
N TYR A 399 -26.51 9.85 -18.98
CA TYR A 399 -26.15 8.44 -18.90
C TYR A 399 -25.28 8.01 -20.09
N VAL A 400 -24.07 7.55 -19.79
CA VAL A 400 -23.15 7.00 -20.79
C VAL A 400 -23.24 5.46 -20.77
N PRO A 401 -23.62 4.82 -21.90
CA PRO A 401 -23.63 3.37 -22.01
C PRO A 401 -22.20 2.79 -22.08
N GLY A 402 -22.00 1.54 -21.67
CA GLY A 402 -20.68 0.87 -21.71
C GLY A 402 -19.95 0.77 -20.37
N GLY A 403 -20.59 1.18 -19.27
CA GLY A 403 -20.03 1.06 -17.93
C GLY A 403 -18.93 2.10 -17.67
N SER A 404 -18.17 1.90 -16.59
CA SER A 404 -17.11 2.84 -16.23
C SER A 404 -15.80 2.51 -16.96
N LEU A 405 -14.98 3.53 -17.24
CA LEU A 405 -13.61 3.33 -17.72
C LEU A 405 -12.79 2.38 -16.82
N PHE A 406 -13.12 2.30 -15.53
CA PHE A 406 -12.49 1.34 -14.62
C PHE A 406 -12.85 -0.11 -14.99
N GLN A 407 -14.11 -0.39 -15.32
CA GLN A 407 -14.52 -1.71 -15.81
C GLN A 407 -13.93 -2.05 -17.18
N LEU A 408 -13.79 -1.05 -18.07
CA LEU A 408 -13.14 -1.22 -19.37
C LEU A 408 -11.66 -1.57 -19.24
N LEU A 409 -10.94 -0.90 -18.33
CA LEU A 409 -9.50 -1.13 -18.11
C LEU A 409 -9.20 -2.40 -17.32
N HIS A 410 -10.13 -2.86 -16.48
CA HIS A 410 -9.92 -4.01 -15.58
C HIS A 410 -10.77 -5.25 -15.94
N GLY A 411 -11.34 -5.31 -17.15
CA GLY A 411 -11.78 -6.57 -17.79
C GLY A 411 -13.05 -7.24 -17.25
N ASN A 412 -13.82 -6.64 -16.34
CA ASN A 412 -15.05 -7.25 -15.83
C ASN A 412 -16.27 -6.90 -16.69
N TYR A 413 -16.44 -7.63 -17.80
CA TYR A 413 -17.68 -7.65 -18.56
C TYR A 413 -18.42 -8.99 -18.34
N SER A 414 -19.56 -8.94 -17.65
CA SER A 414 -20.66 -9.86 -17.95
C SER A 414 -21.38 -9.29 -19.17
N SER A 415 -21.17 -9.89 -20.34
CA SER A 415 -21.76 -9.46 -21.62
C SER A 415 -23.29 -9.46 -21.58
N PRO A 416 -23.93 -8.55 -22.32
CA PRO A 416 -24.74 -9.02 -23.44
C PRO A 416 -24.25 -8.44 -24.78
N THR A 417 -23.98 -9.36 -25.71
CA THR A 417 -23.98 -9.27 -27.18
C THR A 417 -24.05 -7.90 -27.89
N SER A 418 -22.99 -7.66 -28.67
CA SER A 418 -22.95 -7.08 -30.03
C SER A 418 -23.49 -5.66 -30.29
N ARG A 419 -22.58 -4.73 -30.57
CA ARG A 419 -22.27 -4.21 -31.92
C ARG A 419 -21.38 -2.96 -31.79
N LEU A 420 -20.08 -3.16 -31.99
CA LEU A 420 -19.20 -2.11 -32.49
C LEU A 420 -19.69 -1.75 -33.90
N LYS A 421 -20.34 -0.58 -34.03
CA LYS A 421 -20.34 0.13 -35.31
C LYS A 421 -19.29 1.23 -35.21
N SER A 422 -18.19 0.97 -35.92
CA SER A 422 -17.30 1.99 -36.48
C SER A 422 -18.11 3.16 -37.02
N ARG A 423 -17.75 4.38 -36.65
CA ARG A 423 -17.85 5.54 -37.53
C ARG A 423 -16.55 6.31 -37.48
N ARG A 424 -16.08 6.59 -38.70
CA ARG A 424 -15.01 7.53 -39.07
C ARG A 424 -15.37 8.95 -38.66
#